data_AF-A0A2J8XD87-F1
#
_entry.id   AF-A0A2J8XD87-F1
#
_cell.length_a   1.000
_cell.length_b   1.000
_cell.length_c   1.000
_cell.angle_alpha   90.00
_cell.angle_beta   90.00
_cell.angle_gamma   90.00
#
_symmetry.space_group_name_H-M   'P 1'
#
loop_
_entity.id
_entity.type
_entity.pdbx_description
1 polymer ?
#
loop_
_entity_poly.entity_id
_entity_poly.type
_entity_poly.pdbx_seq_one_letter_code
_entity_poly.pdbx_strand_id
1 'polypeptide(L)' 'MTDVFLICFSVVNPASFQNVKEEWVPELKEYAPNVPFLLIGTQIDLRDDPKTLARLNDMKEKPICVEQGQKLAKE' A
#
# COMPACT_ATOMS: atom_id res chain seq x y z
N MET A 1 3.09 -23.98 7.04
CA MET A 1 3.71 -22.93 7.88
C MET A 1 4.03 -21.78 6.94
N THR A 2 3.62 -20.57 7.28
CA THR A 2 3.96 -19.37 6.50
C THR A 2 5.07 -18.65 7.24
N ASP A 3 6.18 -18.38 6.55
CA ASP A 3 7.35 -17.75 7.18
C ASP A 3 7.33 -16.22 7.05
N VAL A 4 6.68 -15.70 6.00
CA VAL A 4 6.56 -14.26 5.75
C VAL A 4 5.33 -13.98 4.88
N PHE A 5 4.69 -12.84 5.11
CA PHE A 5 3.67 -12.30 4.21
C PHE A 5 4.18 -11.07 3.46
N LEU A 6 3.72 -10.90 2.22
CA LEU A 6 3.91 -9.68 1.44
C LEU A 6 2.56 -8.97 1.35
N ILE A 7 2.47 -7.79 1.94
CA ILE A 7 1.28 -6.94 1.83
C ILE A 7 1.57 -5.89 0.77
N CYS A 8 0.87 -5.98 -0.36
CA CYS A 8 1.11 -5.13 -1.51
C CYS A 8 0.01 -4.06 -1.64
N PHE A 9 0.41 -2.82 -1.86
CA PHE A 9 -0.50 -1.77 -2.32
C PHE A 9 0.02 -1.16 -3.62
N SER A 10 -0.86 -0.54 -4.39
CA SER A 10 -0.47 0.21 -5.58
C SER A 10 -0.23 1.66 -5.23
N VAL A 11 0.92 2.21 -5.67
CA VAL A 11 1.24 3.62 -5.40
C VAL A 11 0.34 4.58 -6.17
N VAL A 12 -0.47 4.10 -7.12
CA VAL A 12 -1.44 4.89 -7.90
C VAL A 12 -2.89 4.48 -7.66
N ASN A 13 -3.13 3.74 -6.57
CA ASN A 13 -4.45 3.42 -6.06
C ASN A 13 -4.48 3.66 -4.55
N PRO A 14 -4.79 4.89 -4.10
CA PRO A 14 -4.82 5.26 -2.68
C PRO A 14 -5.75 4.39 -1.83
N ALA A 15 -6.87 3.91 -2.38
CA ALA A 15 -7.75 2.98 -1.66
C ALA A 15 -7.04 1.68 -1.28
N SER A 16 -6.16 1.14 -2.14
CA SER A 16 -5.37 -0.05 -1.80
C SER A 16 -4.40 0.21 -0.64
N PHE A 17 -3.85 1.42 -0.53
CA PHE A 17 -3.01 1.82 0.59
C PHE A 17 -3.81 1.95 1.89
N GLN A 18 -5.05 2.45 1.80
CA GLN A 18 -5.95 2.52 2.95
C GLN A 18 -6.34 1.12 3.45
N ASN A 19 -6.66 0.20 2.55
CA ASN A 19 -7.01 -1.18 2.89
C ASN A 19 -5.89 -1.92 3.65
N VAL A 20 -4.61 -1.63 3.36
CA VAL A 20 -3.49 -2.15 4.15
C VAL A 20 -3.68 -1.82 5.62
N LYS A 21 -4.01 -0.56 5.92
CA LYS A 21 -4.09 -0.04 7.28
C LYS A 21 -5.36 -0.49 8.01
N GLU A 22 -6.49 -0.48 7.31
CA GLU A 22 -7.81 -0.69 7.92
C GLU A 22 -8.21 -2.16 7.98
N GLU A 23 -7.76 -2.97 7.02
CA GLU A 23 -8.24 -4.35 6.85
C GLU A 23 -7.10 -5.36 6.91
N TRP A 24 -6.13 -5.27 6.00
CA TRP A 24 -5.21 -6.39 5.75
C TRP A 24 -4.17 -6.58 6.86
N VAL A 25 -3.61 -5.50 7.42
CA VAL A 25 -2.69 -5.60 8.56
C VAL A 25 -3.42 -6.04 9.83
N PRO A 26 -4.59 -5.46 10.20
CA PRO A 26 -5.38 -5.98 11.32
C PRO A 26 -5.75 -7.46 11.19
N GLU A 27 -6.27 -7.87 10.02
CA GLU A 27 -6.61 -9.26 9.72
C GLU A 27 -5.40 -10.20 9.89
N LEU A 28 -4.24 -9.81 9.35
CA LEU A 28 -3.02 -10.57 9.48
C LEU A 28 -2.53 -10.69 10.93
N LYS A 29 -2.65 -9.60 11.72
CA LYS A 29 -2.33 -9.60 13.15
C LYS A 29 -3.30 -10.49 13.95
N GLU A 30 -4.53 -10.67 13.50
CA GLU A 30 -5.51 -11.58 14.12
C GLU A 30 -5.20 -13.06 13.81
N TYR A 31 -5.00 -13.40 12.53
CA TYR A 31 -4.84 -14.80 12.11
C TYR A 31 -3.42 -15.33 12.18
N ALA A 32 -2.40 -14.47 12.08
CA ALA A 32 -0.98 -14.85 12.05
C ALA A 32 -0.09 -13.89 12.87
N PRO A 33 -0.38 -13.70 14.18
CA PRO A 33 0.26 -12.66 15.01
C PRO A 33 1.79 -12.74 15.10
N ASN A 34 2.38 -13.92 14.87
CA ASN A 34 3.82 -14.17 15.01
C ASN A 34 4.56 -14.24 13.67
N VAL A 35 3.85 -14.14 12.54
CA VAL A 35 4.49 -14.21 11.21
C VAL A 35 4.81 -12.78 10.75
N PRO A 36 6.07 -12.47 10.43
CA PRO A 36 6.43 -11.15 9.96
C PRO A 36 5.80 -10.87 8.59
N PHE A 37 5.62 -9.58 8.28
CA PHE A 37 5.18 -9.15 6.96
C PHE A 37 6.06 -8.01 6.42
N LEU A 38 6.13 -7.90 5.10
CA LEU A 38 6.75 -6.80 4.38
C LEU A 38 5.68 -6.00 3.65
N LEU A 39 5.73 -4.68 3.80
CA LEU A 39 4.87 -3.76 3.06
C LEU A 39 5.52 -3.36 1.73
N ILE A 40 4.84 -3.61 0.61
CA ILE A 40 5.37 -3.42 -0.75
C ILE A 40 4.51 -2.41 -1.51
N GLY A 41 5.11 -1.28 -1.90
CA GLY A 41 4.51 -0.35 -2.87
C GLY A 41 4.80 -0.80 -4.30
N THR A 42 3.75 -1.07 -5.08
CA THR A 42 3.81 -1.59 -6.45
C THR A 42 3.42 -0.53 -7.49
N GLN A 43 3.66 -0.82 -8.78
CA GLN A 43 3.33 0.07 -9.91
C GLN A 43 4.05 1.43 -9.83
N ILE A 44 5.32 1.41 -9.40
CA ILE A 44 6.12 2.63 -9.20
C ILE A 44 6.35 3.42 -10.48
N ASP A 45 6.37 2.73 -11.62
CA ASP A 45 6.47 3.30 -12.96
C ASP A 45 5.29 4.23 -13.28
N LEU A 46 4.11 3.96 -12.71
CA LEU A 46 2.90 4.75 -12.93
C LEU A 46 2.85 6.01 -12.05
N ARG A 47 3.74 6.15 -11.06
CA ARG A 47 3.73 7.31 -10.15
C ARG A 47 3.91 8.63 -10.90
N ASP A 48 4.70 8.61 -11.97
CA ASP A 48 5.01 9.77 -12.80
C ASP A 48 4.33 9.69 -14.18
N ASP A 49 3.48 8.69 -14.43
CA ASP A 49 2.78 8.53 -15.71
C ASP A 49 1.70 9.62 -15.89
N PRO A 50 1.78 10.46 -16.94
CA PRO A 50 0.85 11.59 -17.11
C PRO A 50 -0.62 11.18 -17.20
N LYS A 51 -0.93 10.03 -17.82
CA LYS A 51 -2.32 9.54 -17.93
C LYS A 51 -2.85 9.12 -16.57
N THR A 52 -2.03 8.42 -15.80
CA THR A 52 -2.37 8.00 -14.44
C THR A 52 -2.55 9.21 -13.50
N LEU A 53 -1.67 10.20 -13.60
CA LEU A 53 -1.78 11.45 -12.84
C LEU A 53 -3.03 12.24 -13.19
N ALA A 54 -3.40 12.34 -14.48
CA ALA A 54 -4.64 12.99 -14.90
C ALA A 54 -5.87 12.31 -14.28
N ARG A 55 -5.95 10.98 -14.37
CA ARG A 55 -7.05 10.19 -13.76
C ARG A 55 -7.14 10.40 -12.25
N LEU A 56 -6.01 10.40 -11.54
CA LEU A 56 -5.99 10.63 -10.09
C LEU A 56 -6.44 12.05 -9.74
N ASN A 57 -6.02 13.06 -10.52
CA ASN A 57 -6.46 14.44 -10.33
C ASN A 57 -7.99 14.61 -10.55
N ASP A 58 -8.58 13.91 -11.53
CA ASP A 58 -10.04 13.90 -11.73
C ASP A 58 -10.78 13.38 -10.48
N MET A 59 -10.16 12.42 -9.78
CA MET A 59 -10.64 11.87 -8.52
C MET A 59 -10.22 12.68 -7.28
N LYS A 60 -9.50 13.81 -7.46
CA LYS A 60 -8.89 14.62 -6.39
C LYS A 60 -7.91 13.84 -5.49
N GLU A 61 -7.33 12.79 -6.04
CA GLU A 61 -6.35 11.95 -5.38
C GLU A 61 -4.93 12.23 -5.91
N LYS A 62 -3.94 11.69 -5.20
CA LYS A 62 -2.53 11.75 -5.59
C LYS A 62 -1.89 10.37 -5.42
N PRO A 63 -0.85 10.05 -6.20
CA PRO A 63 -0.05 8.86 -5.93
C PRO A 63 0.51 8.88 -4.51
N ILE A 64 0.64 7.70 -3.92
CA ILE A 64 1.28 7.50 -2.62
C ILE A 64 2.79 7.74 -2.77
N CYS A 65 3.30 8.70 -2.01
CA CYS A 65 4.72 9.00 -1.98
C CYS A 65 5.50 7.97 -1.13
N VAL A 66 6.82 7.94 -1.32
CA VAL A 66 7.70 7.01 -0.59
C VAL A 66 7.61 7.23 0.92
N GLU A 67 7.53 8.48 1.38
CA GLU A 67 7.44 8.84 2.79
C GLU A 67 6.17 8.32 3.45
N GLN A 68 5.02 8.38 2.76
CA GLN A 68 3.75 7.80 3.24
C GLN A 68 3.88 6.29 3.43
N GLY A 69 4.46 5.58 2.45
CA GLY A 69 4.70 4.13 2.55
C GLY A 69 5.64 3.77 3.70
N GLN A 70 6.74 4.51 3.87
CA GLN A 70 7.69 4.31 4.97
C GLN A 70 7.09 4.60 6.34
N LYS A 71 6.18 5.58 6.41
CA LYS A 71 5.45 5.88 7.64
C LYS A 71 4.54 4.72 8.02
N LEU A 72 3.75 4.21 7.07
CA LEU A 72 2.85 3.08 7.34
C LEU A 72 3.61 1.81 7.73
N ALA A 73 4.79 1.57 7.15
CA ALA A 73 5.63 0.42 7.52
C ALA A 73 6.15 0.46 8.97
N LYS A 74 6.06 1.60 9.66
CA LYS A 74 6.51 1.80 11.05
C LYS A 74 5.35 1.88 12.05
N GLU A 75 4.10 1.86 11.58
CA GLU A 75 2.87 1.87 12.41
C GLU A 75 2.49 0.45 12.84
#